data_AF-A0AAE0X6B8-F1
#
_entry.id   AF-A0AAE0X6B8-F1
#
_cell.length_a   1.000
_cell.length_b   1.000
_cell.length_c   1.000
_cell.angle_alpha   90.00
_cell.angle_beta   90.00
_cell.angle_gamma   90.00
#
_symmetry.space_group_name_H-M   'P 1'
#
loop_
_entity.id
_entity.type
_entity.pdbx_description
1 polymer ?
#
loop_
_entity_poly.entity_id
_entity_poly.type
_entity_poly.pdbx_seq_one_letter_code
_entity_poly.pdbx_strand_id
1 'polypeptide(L)'
;MGTRHLICIFWRGEWVLAQYGQWDGGPDFQGARIFKFLCVARNIERLKAGLENHVYVPSDEEYDAMITEVVAWDRMNPDQEGDGIDFLYPGLSRETSARILGMIARAAPFEGEEDTGGKKGEKKEMIPLRLRLWLANDGHCEWAYVIDLDTEALEVYAGHEWKHAQHRFKDVGVDEDSVPAFICAFPFSDIFLMTDGEDFADRVYTALENTRRSRGDWYEDDDDDEWEEEEEVASEGGMDVDKHDEGQAVDAAGHQDQDQDADMS
;
A
#
# COMPACT_ATOMS: atom_id res chain seq x y z
N MET A 1 -7.46 -9.88 -2.61
CA MET A 1 -7.50 -8.51 -3.18
C MET A 1 -7.03 -7.56 -2.10
N GLY A 2 -6.28 -6.52 -2.43
CA GLY A 2 -5.81 -5.57 -1.43
C GLY A 2 -5.91 -4.14 -1.93
N THR A 3 -5.61 -3.21 -1.04
CA THR A 3 -6.05 -1.84 -1.24
C THR A 3 -5.16 -1.06 -2.19
N ARG A 4 -5.75 -0.33 -3.14
CA ARG A 4 -5.02 0.57 -4.03
C ARG A 4 -5.05 1.98 -3.47
N HIS A 5 -3.92 2.67 -3.54
CA HIS A 5 -3.81 3.99 -2.96
C HIS A 5 -2.83 4.89 -3.71
N LEU A 6 -2.94 6.19 -3.45
CA LEU A 6 -2.02 7.22 -3.94
C LEU A 6 -1.24 7.87 -2.80
N ILE A 7 0.07 7.97 -2.98
CA ILE A 7 0.93 8.86 -2.18
C ILE A 7 1.37 10.01 -3.07
N CYS A 8 0.87 11.20 -2.77
CA CYS A 8 1.11 12.39 -3.57
C CYS A 8 1.92 13.43 -2.80
N ILE A 9 2.68 14.23 -3.54
CA ILE A 9 3.30 15.46 -3.04
C ILE A 9 2.85 16.59 -3.95
N PHE A 10 2.30 17.63 -3.34
CA PHE A 10 1.98 18.89 -3.99
C PHE A 10 2.97 19.95 -3.52
N TRP A 11 3.65 20.61 -4.45
CA TRP A 11 4.67 21.59 -4.12
C TRP A 11 4.86 22.57 -5.28
N ARG A 12 5.02 23.85 -4.97
CA ARG A 12 5.14 24.96 -5.93
C ARG A 12 3.94 25.07 -6.88
N GLY A 13 2.75 24.75 -6.39
CA GLY A 13 1.52 24.82 -7.17
C GLY A 13 1.32 23.68 -8.16
N GLU A 14 2.13 22.61 -8.10
CA GLU A 14 2.02 21.46 -9.00
C GLU A 14 2.21 20.10 -8.29
N TRP A 15 1.80 19.03 -8.96
CA TRP A 15 2.03 17.66 -8.53
C TRP A 15 3.47 17.25 -8.86
N VAL A 16 4.30 17.07 -7.83
CA VAL A 16 5.70 16.63 -7.99
C VAL A 16 5.87 15.13 -7.72
N LEU A 17 4.88 14.49 -7.11
CA LEU A 17 4.80 13.04 -6.93
C LEU A 17 3.34 12.58 -6.97
N ALA A 18 3.08 11.44 -7.60
CA ALA A 18 1.84 10.68 -7.50
C ALA A 18 2.15 9.19 -7.62
N GLN A 19 2.58 8.60 -6.51
CA GLN A 19 2.99 7.20 -6.40
C GLN A 19 1.74 6.32 -6.21
N TYR A 20 1.43 5.50 -7.21
CA TYR A 20 0.51 4.38 -7.02
C TYR A 20 1.16 3.36 -6.08
N GLY A 21 0.45 3.03 -5.01
CA GLY A 21 0.76 1.94 -4.12
C GLY A 21 -0.30 0.84 -4.15
N GLN A 22 0.15 -0.40 -3.92
CA GLN A 22 -0.72 -1.56 -3.73
C GLN A 22 -0.50 -2.13 -2.32
N TRP A 23 -1.58 -2.64 -1.75
CA TRP A 23 -1.68 -3.25 -0.41
C TRP A 23 -1.68 -2.22 0.72
N ASP A 24 -2.49 -2.51 1.74
CA ASP A 24 -2.52 -1.84 3.03
C ASP A 24 -2.48 -0.30 2.97
N GLY A 25 -3.17 0.29 2.00
CA GLY A 25 -3.25 1.74 1.79
C GLY A 25 -3.92 2.53 2.92
N GLY A 26 -4.47 1.89 3.94
CA GLY A 26 -5.21 2.57 5.01
C GLY A 26 -4.34 3.33 6.04
N PRO A 27 -4.98 4.09 6.93
CA PRO A 27 -4.32 4.88 7.98
C PRO A 27 -3.36 4.10 8.88
N ASP A 28 -3.68 2.86 9.23
CA ASP A 28 -2.85 2.04 10.15
C ASP A 28 -1.52 1.60 9.54
N PHE A 29 -1.39 1.69 8.22
CA PHE A 29 -0.29 1.11 7.47
C PHE A 29 0.46 2.17 6.67
N GLN A 30 0.05 2.45 5.43
CA GLN A 30 0.73 3.45 4.60
C GLN A 30 0.53 4.85 5.17
N GLY A 31 -0.65 5.16 5.71
CA GLY A 31 -0.88 6.40 6.46
C GLY A 31 0.08 6.56 7.64
N ALA A 32 0.21 5.55 8.50
CA ALA A 32 1.13 5.54 9.63
C ALA A 32 2.59 5.65 9.20
N ARG A 33 2.96 5.09 8.04
CA ARG A 33 4.31 5.25 7.47
C ARG A 33 4.57 6.69 7.03
N ILE A 34 3.58 7.37 6.44
CA ILE A 34 3.67 8.80 6.09
C ILE A 34 3.75 9.63 7.37
N PHE A 35 2.88 9.38 8.34
CA PHE A 35 2.91 10.05 9.65
C PHE A 35 4.30 9.98 10.28
N LYS A 36 4.87 8.77 10.43
CA LYS A 36 6.22 8.57 10.99
C LYS A 36 7.30 9.32 10.19
N PHE A 37 7.16 9.40 8.87
CA PHE A 37 8.07 10.16 8.03
C PHE A 37 7.97 11.67 8.32
N LEU A 38 6.75 12.21 8.43
CA LEU A 38 6.50 13.63 8.65
C LEU A 38 6.88 14.08 10.07
N CYS A 39 6.80 13.22 11.09
CA CYS A 39 7.18 13.53 12.48
C CYS A 39 8.66 13.92 12.65
N VAL A 40 9.51 13.64 11.67
CA VAL A 40 10.91 14.04 11.68
C VAL A 40 11.06 15.28 10.79
N ALA A 41 11.12 16.48 11.38
CA ALA A 41 11.20 17.74 10.62
C ALA A 41 12.30 17.74 9.54
N ARG A 42 13.45 17.13 9.84
CA ARG A 42 14.58 16.98 8.91
C ARG A 42 14.24 16.16 7.65
N ASN A 43 13.27 15.25 7.71
CA ASN A 43 12.81 14.52 6.54
C ASN A 43 12.14 15.44 5.53
N ILE A 44 11.47 16.51 5.96
CA ILE A 44 10.83 17.48 5.06
C ILE A 44 11.87 18.28 4.29
N GLU A 45 12.90 18.78 4.98
CA GLU A 45 14.02 19.50 4.37
C GLU A 45 14.72 18.63 3.31
N ARG A 46 14.98 17.38 3.67
CA ARG A 46 15.58 16.38 2.78
C ARG A 46 14.69 16.01 1.61
N LEU A 47 13.39 15.88 1.84
CA LEU A 47 12.42 15.58 0.79
C LEU A 47 12.43 16.70 -0.25
N LYS A 48 12.37 17.97 0.18
CA LYS A 48 12.48 19.14 -0.69
C LYS A 48 13.79 19.12 -1.49
N ALA A 49 14.94 18.89 -0.85
CA ALA A 49 16.24 18.81 -1.52
C ALA A 49 16.35 17.63 -2.52
N GLY A 50 15.78 16.47 -2.16
CA GLY A 50 15.72 15.28 -2.99
C GLY A 50 14.85 15.46 -4.23
N LEU A 51 13.67 16.07 -4.06
CA LEU A 51 12.76 16.40 -5.16
C LEU A 51 13.40 17.38 -6.16
N GLU A 52 14.24 18.30 -5.70
CA GLU A 52 14.90 19.26 -6.61
C GLU A 52 16.03 18.63 -7.43
N ASN A 53 16.79 17.69 -6.85
CA ASN A 53 18.11 17.35 -7.38
C ASN A 53 18.34 15.85 -7.64
N HIS A 54 17.38 14.99 -7.28
CA HIS A 54 17.57 13.54 -7.26
C HIS A 54 16.41 12.74 -7.87
N VAL A 55 15.42 13.41 -8.45
CA VAL A 55 14.30 12.74 -9.13
C VAL A 55 14.12 13.30 -10.54
N TYR A 56 13.55 12.49 -11.43
CA TYR A 56 13.17 12.93 -12.76
C TYR A 56 11.97 12.13 -13.27
N VAL A 57 11.25 12.69 -14.23
CA VAL A 57 10.18 11.99 -14.96
C VAL A 57 10.78 11.47 -16.27
N PRO A 58 10.91 10.15 -16.47
CA PRO A 58 11.37 9.60 -17.74
C PRO A 58 10.42 9.98 -18.88
N SER A 59 10.98 10.17 -20.08
CA SER A 59 10.18 10.20 -21.30
C SER A 59 9.50 8.84 -21.55
N ASP A 60 8.46 8.81 -22.38
CA ASP A 60 7.80 7.54 -22.71
C ASP A 60 8.76 6.53 -23.37
N GLU A 61 9.69 7.00 -24.22
CA GLU A 61 10.72 6.15 -24.82
C GLU A 61 11.69 5.57 -23.78
N GLU A 62 12.13 6.39 -22.81
CA GLU A 62 12.97 5.91 -21.70
C GLU A 62 12.20 4.93 -20.81
N TYR A 63 10.93 5.22 -20.53
CA TYR A 63 10.07 4.35 -19.74
C TYR A 63 9.88 2.99 -20.43
N ASP A 64 9.59 2.97 -21.73
CA ASP A 64 9.44 1.73 -22.50
C ASP A 64 10.74 0.91 -22.54
N ALA A 65 11.89 1.58 -22.60
CA ALA A 65 13.19 0.94 -22.48
C ALA A 65 13.40 0.31 -21.08
N MET A 66 13.03 1.04 -20.01
CA MET A 66 13.06 0.51 -18.64
C MET A 66 12.16 -0.72 -18.49
N ILE A 67 10.94 -0.68 -19.03
CA ILE A 67 10.03 -1.84 -18.98
C ILE A 67 10.58 -3.02 -19.77
N THR A 68 11.24 -2.78 -20.91
CA THR A 68 11.91 -3.84 -21.68
C THR A 68 13.02 -4.51 -20.86
N GLU A 69 13.78 -3.72 -20.10
CA GLU A 69 14.82 -4.23 -19.19
C GLU A 69 14.22 -5.03 -18.03
N VAL A 70 13.14 -4.54 -17.41
CA VAL A 70 12.39 -5.26 -16.37
C VAL A 70 11.94 -6.62 -16.88
N VAL A 71 11.29 -6.67 -18.05
CA VAL A 71 10.83 -7.93 -18.65
C VAL A 71 12.00 -8.88 -18.96
N ALA A 72 13.14 -8.36 -19.39
CA ALA A 72 14.33 -9.17 -19.61
C ALA A 72 14.88 -9.74 -18.29
N TRP A 73 14.89 -8.93 -17.24
CA TRP A 73 15.30 -9.34 -15.90
C TRP A 73 14.38 -10.42 -15.33
N ASP A 74 13.05 -10.27 -15.46
CA ASP A 74 12.07 -11.26 -14.97
C ASP A 74 12.29 -12.62 -15.62
N ARG A 75 12.55 -12.63 -16.93
CA ARG A 75 12.85 -13.86 -17.68
C ARG A 75 14.14 -14.54 -17.24
N MET A 76 15.11 -13.75 -16.78
CA MET A 76 16.40 -14.27 -16.28
C MET A 76 16.32 -14.72 -14.83
N ASN A 77 15.32 -14.26 -14.07
CA ASN A 77 15.17 -14.52 -12.63
C ASN A 77 13.76 -15.07 -12.30
N PRO A 78 13.30 -16.18 -12.93
CA PRO A 78 11.92 -16.64 -12.80
C PRO A 78 11.55 -17.14 -11.38
N ASP A 79 12.55 -17.52 -10.58
CA ASP A 79 12.35 -18.01 -9.21
C ASP A 79 12.50 -16.90 -8.16
N GLN A 80 12.76 -15.65 -8.59
CA GLN A 80 12.92 -14.52 -7.68
C GLN A 80 11.55 -14.01 -7.25
N GLU A 81 11.36 -13.88 -5.95
CA GLU A 81 10.15 -13.27 -5.40
C GLU A 81 10.18 -11.75 -5.64
N GLY A 82 9.11 -11.21 -6.22
CA GLY A 82 8.97 -9.82 -6.63
C GLY A 82 9.16 -9.61 -8.14
N ASP A 83 8.68 -8.47 -8.64
CA ASP A 83 8.81 -8.13 -10.06
C ASP A 83 10.13 -7.36 -10.29
N GLY A 84 10.74 -7.47 -11.46
CA GLY A 84 12.01 -6.81 -11.78
C GLY A 84 11.99 -5.30 -11.60
N ILE A 85 10.82 -4.67 -11.71
CA ILE A 85 10.63 -3.24 -11.44
C ILE A 85 10.91 -2.89 -9.97
N ASP A 86 10.66 -3.81 -9.04
CA ASP A 86 10.92 -3.64 -7.60
C ASP A 86 12.42 -3.55 -7.31
N PHE A 87 13.23 -4.21 -8.14
CA PHE A 87 14.68 -4.29 -7.99
C PHE A 87 15.41 -3.22 -8.79
N LEU A 88 15.05 -3.06 -10.07
CA LEU A 88 15.74 -2.16 -10.99
C LEU A 88 15.30 -0.71 -10.83
N TYR A 89 13.99 -0.50 -10.66
CA TYR A 89 13.38 0.83 -10.67
C TYR A 89 12.39 0.98 -9.51
N PRO A 90 12.83 0.89 -8.25
CA PRO A 90 11.95 0.93 -7.09
C PRO A 90 11.11 2.23 -7.02
N GLY A 91 11.57 3.34 -7.59
CA GLY A 91 10.76 4.57 -7.72
C GLY A 91 9.51 4.43 -8.62
N LEU A 92 9.46 3.40 -9.47
CA LEU A 92 8.35 3.07 -10.35
C LEU A 92 7.55 1.85 -9.88
N SER A 93 8.06 1.12 -8.89
CA SER A 93 7.35 -0.01 -8.27
C SER A 93 6.12 0.47 -7.49
N ARG A 94 5.03 -0.31 -7.59
CA ARG A 94 3.83 -0.10 -6.76
C ARG A 94 4.01 -0.62 -5.32
N GLU A 95 4.98 -1.50 -5.08
CA GLU A 95 5.26 -2.07 -3.76
C GLU A 95 6.04 -1.09 -2.89
N THR A 96 6.67 -0.08 -3.52
CA THR A 96 7.36 1.00 -2.82
C THR A 96 6.39 1.84 -1.98
N SER A 97 5.21 2.18 -2.51
CA SER A 97 4.17 2.96 -1.80
C SER A 97 4.77 4.15 -1.03
N ALA A 98 4.43 4.37 0.24
CA ALA A 98 4.94 5.50 1.03
C ALA A 98 6.46 5.45 1.31
N ARG A 99 7.16 4.34 1.00
CA ARG A 99 8.63 4.26 1.15
C ARG A 99 9.35 5.21 0.18
N ILE A 100 8.69 5.63 -0.90
CA ILE A 100 9.23 6.58 -1.87
C ILE A 100 9.68 7.89 -1.21
N LEU A 101 8.95 8.35 -0.19
CA LEU A 101 9.29 9.56 0.57
C LEU A 101 10.68 9.45 1.19
N GLY A 102 10.94 8.31 1.83
CA GLY A 102 12.23 7.99 2.41
C GLY A 102 13.33 7.81 1.37
N MET A 103 13.02 7.24 0.21
CA MET A 103 13.99 7.10 -0.89
C MET A 103 14.44 8.46 -1.41
N ILE A 104 13.49 9.35 -1.70
CA ILE A 104 13.78 10.70 -2.18
C ILE A 104 14.56 11.50 -1.12
N ALA A 105 14.11 11.47 0.14
CA ALA A 105 14.77 12.18 1.22
C ALA A 105 16.21 11.67 1.50
N ARG A 106 16.45 10.36 1.36
CA ARG A 106 17.80 9.79 1.55
C ARG A 106 18.74 10.03 0.37
N ALA A 107 18.21 10.30 -0.82
CA ALA A 107 19.05 10.60 -1.98
C ALA A 107 19.78 11.95 -1.82
N ALA A 108 19.21 12.89 -1.06
CA ALA A 108 19.86 14.16 -0.75
C ALA A 108 21.02 13.97 0.28
N PRO A 109 22.25 14.43 -0.01
CA PRO A 109 23.39 14.27 0.91
C PRO A 109 23.20 15.07 2.22
N PHE A 110 23.88 14.65 3.29
CA PHE A 110 23.99 15.46 4.50
C PHE A 110 24.84 16.72 4.23
N GLU A 111 24.47 17.87 4.80
CA GLU A 111 25.43 18.97 4.97
C GLU A 111 26.66 18.46 5.74
N GLY A 112 27.81 18.40 5.07
CA GLY A 112 29.08 17.93 5.63
C GLY A 112 29.48 16.49 5.29
N GLU A 113 28.64 15.71 4.62
CA GLU A 113 29.12 14.53 3.89
C GLU A 113 29.72 14.99 2.56
N GLU A 114 30.93 14.53 2.24
CA GLU A 114 31.40 14.61 0.86
C GLU A 114 30.33 13.97 -0.03
N ASP A 115 29.95 14.68 -1.09
CA ASP A 115 29.15 14.11 -2.17
C ASP A 115 29.87 12.86 -2.67
N THR A 116 29.48 11.70 -2.12
CA THR A 116 29.89 10.40 -2.62
C THR A 116 29.16 10.06 -3.91
N GLY A 117 28.29 10.99 -4.38
CA GLY A 117 27.85 11.07 -5.77
C GLY A 117 29.03 10.75 -6.64
N GLY A 118 28.87 9.63 -7.36
CA GLY A 118 29.94 8.76 -7.84
C GLY A 118 31.17 9.46 -8.40
N LYS A 119 32.26 8.70 -8.51
CA LYS A 119 33.55 9.19 -9.01
C LYS A 119 33.34 10.20 -10.13
N LYS A 120 33.84 11.43 -9.94
CA LYS A 120 33.77 12.56 -10.88
C LYS A 120 33.67 12.09 -12.34
N GLY A 121 32.45 12.05 -12.89
CA GLY A 121 32.15 11.49 -14.22
C GLY A 121 31.09 10.38 -14.26
N GLU A 122 30.67 9.82 -13.11
CA GLU A 122 29.54 8.88 -13.04
C GLU A 122 28.20 9.64 -13.09
N LYS A 123 27.25 9.10 -13.87
CA LYS A 123 25.90 9.63 -14.00
C LYS A 123 25.24 9.57 -12.62
N LYS A 124 24.89 10.72 -12.04
CA LYS A 124 24.16 10.79 -10.76
C LYS A 124 22.92 9.91 -10.89
N GLU A 125 22.82 8.88 -10.05
CA GLU A 125 21.72 7.91 -10.09
C GLU A 125 20.45 8.61 -9.61
N MET A 126 19.68 9.15 -10.56
CA MET A 126 18.42 9.83 -10.28
C MET A 126 17.30 8.80 -10.13
N ILE A 127 16.36 9.06 -9.25
CA ILE A 127 15.19 8.20 -9.04
C ILE A 127 14.16 8.52 -10.14
N PRO A 128 13.83 7.58 -11.04
CA PRO A 128 12.76 7.78 -11.99
C PRO A 128 11.41 7.75 -11.28
N LEU A 129 10.56 8.73 -11.59
CA LEU A 129 9.20 8.85 -11.09
C LEU A 129 8.21 8.92 -12.25
N ARG A 130 6.99 8.42 -12.04
CA ARG A 130 5.88 8.64 -12.97
C ARG A 130 4.66 9.09 -12.19
N LEU A 131 4.09 10.22 -12.59
CA LEU A 131 2.88 10.75 -11.96
C LEU A 131 1.68 9.89 -12.37
N ARG A 132 1.23 8.99 -11.48
CA ARG A 132 0.09 8.09 -11.71
C ARG A 132 -1.22 8.70 -11.19
N LEU A 133 -1.43 9.99 -11.47
CA LEU A 133 -2.62 10.73 -11.06
C LEU A 133 -3.92 10.14 -11.60
N TRP A 134 -3.87 9.43 -12.74
CA TRP A 134 -5.02 8.73 -13.31
C TRP A 134 -5.71 7.80 -12.31
N LEU A 135 -4.97 7.25 -11.33
CA LEU A 135 -5.55 6.38 -10.31
C LEU A 135 -6.57 7.14 -9.43
N ALA A 136 -6.46 8.46 -9.29
CA ALA A 136 -7.46 9.24 -8.57
C ALA A 136 -8.86 9.12 -9.22
N ASN A 137 -8.93 8.89 -10.53
CA ASN A 137 -10.18 8.68 -11.26
C ASN A 137 -10.60 7.21 -11.33
N ASP A 138 -9.80 6.30 -10.78
CA ASP A 138 -10.11 4.88 -10.72
C ASP A 138 -10.99 4.61 -9.49
N GLY A 139 -12.16 3.99 -9.72
CA GLY A 139 -13.11 3.60 -8.67
C GLY A 139 -12.58 2.56 -7.67
N HIS A 140 -11.33 2.11 -7.82
CA HIS A 140 -10.62 1.25 -6.88
C HIS A 140 -9.54 2.01 -6.08
N CYS A 141 -9.37 3.32 -6.26
CA CYS A 141 -8.50 4.13 -5.41
C CYS A 141 -9.17 4.37 -4.05
N GLU A 142 -8.93 3.47 -3.11
CA GLU A 142 -9.58 3.48 -1.80
C GLU A 142 -9.04 4.58 -0.88
N TRP A 143 -7.77 4.93 -1.03
CA TRP A 143 -7.08 5.95 -0.22
C TRP A 143 -6.18 6.84 -1.07
N ALA A 144 -6.14 8.13 -0.75
CA ALA A 144 -5.09 9.02 -1.26
C ALA A 144 -4.57 9.93 -0.14
N TYR A 145 -3.26 10.12 -0.13
CA TYR A 145 -2.58 11.00 0.81
C TYR A 145 -1.86 12.08 0.02
N VAL A 146 -2.13 13.35 0.33
CA VAL A 146 -1.46 14.48 -0.30
C VAL A 146 -0.63 15.19 0.76
N ILE A 147 0.69 15.13 0.59
CA ILE A 147 1.63 15.92 1.37
C ILE A 147 1.76 17.26 0.63
N ASP A 148 1.04 18.27 1.10
CA ASP A 148 1.10 19.61 0.57
C ASP A 148 2.26 20.37 1.26
N LEU A 149 3.36 20.55 0.52
CA LEU A 149 4.55 21.24 0.99
C LEU A 149 4.46 22.77 0.88
N ASP A 150 3.44 23.29 0.18
CA ASP A 150 3.16 24.72 0.09
C ASP A 150 2.38 25.21 1.30
N THR A 151 1.44 24.40 1.79
CA THR A 151 0.63 24.69 2.99
C THR A 151 1.11 23.97 4.25
N GLU A 152 2.10 23.07 4.12
CA GLU A 152 2.65 22.26 5.21
C GLU A 152 1.57 21.44 5.92
N ALA A 153 0.80 20.69 5.13
CA ALA A 153 -0.28 19.84 5.61
C ALA A 153 -0.26 18.45 4.96
N LEU A 154 -0.75 17.45 5.71
CA LEU A 154 -1.11 16.14 5.19
C LEU A 154 -2.63 16.11 5.00
N GLU A 155 -3.08 16.02 3.76
CA GLU A 155 -4.49 15.81 3.43
C GLU A 155 -4.73 14.31 3.21
N VAL A 156 -5.85 13.81 3.73
CA VAL A 156 -6.25 12.41 3.64
C VAL A 156 -7.58 12.31 2.92
N TYR A 157 -7.64 11.41 1.95
CA TYR A 157 -8.80 11.14 1.12
C TYR A 157 -9.14 9.65 1.15
N ALA A 158 -10.43 9.33 1.09
CA ALA A 158 -10.91 7.95 1.05
C ALA A 158 -12.27 7.84 0.34
N GLY A 159 -12.54 6.70 -0.28
CA GLY A 159 -13.74 6.51 -1.10
C GLY A 159 -13.76 7.45 -2.30
N HIS A 160 -14.95 7.81 -2.80
CA HIS A 160 -15.09 8.61 -4.02
C HIS A 160 -16.14 9.72 -3.87
N GLU A 161 -15.90 10.84 -4.54
CA GLU A 161 -16.86 11.91 -4.72
C GLU A 161 -16.78 12.52 -6.14
N TRP A 162 -17.81 13.28 -6.52
CA TRP A 162 -17.79 14.04 -7.76
C TRP A 162 -16.92 15.28 -7.62
N LYS A 163 -16.21 15.63 -8.70
CA LYS A 163 -15.40 16.84 -8.73
C LYS A 163 -16.22 18.10 -8.49
N HIS A 164 -15.60 19.06 -7.81
CA HIS A 164 -16.11 20.41 -7.65
C HIS A 164 -14.95 21.41 -7.75
N ALA A 165 -15.25 22.70 -7.94
CA ALA A 165 -14.25 23.73 -8.28
C ALA A 165 -13.12 23.92 -7.24
N GLN A 166 -13.36 23.50 -6.00
CA GLN A 166 -12.41 23.60 -4.88
C GLN A 166 -11.67 22.28 -4.61
N HIS A 167 -11.99 21.21 -5.34
CA HIS A 167 -11.41 19.89 -5.09
C HIS A 167 -9.92 19.86 -5.48
N ARG A 168 -9.08 19.19 -4.67
CA ARG A 168 -7.63 19.05 -4.91
C ARG A 168 -7.31 18.39 -6.25
N PHE A 169 -8.12 17.40 -6.63
CA PHE A 169 -7.99 16.63 -7.88
C PHE A 169 -8.89 17.16 -9.01
N LYS A 170 -9.38 18.40 -8.94
CA LYS A 170 -10.32 18.93 -9.95
C LYS A 170 -9.78 18.87 -11.38
N ASP A 171 -8.47 19.09 -11.56
CA ASP A 171 -7.81 19.15 -12.87
C ASP A 171 -7.24 17.78 -13.31
N VAL A 172 -7.58 16.69 -12.61
CA VAL A 172 -7.08 15.34 -12.87
C VAL A 172 -8.17 14.49 -13.54
N GLY A 173 -8.02 14.16 -14.83
CA GLY A 173 -9.02 13.43 -15.62
C GLY A 173 -10.06 14.36 -16.25
N VAL A 174 -11.17 13.80 -16.73
CA VAL A 174 -12.29 14.58 -17.31
C VAL A 174 -13.29 15.02 -16.24
N ASP A 175 -14.06 16.09 -16.46
CA ASP A 175 -14.92 16.68 -15.43
C ASP A 175 -15.93 15.70 -14.82
N GLU A 176 -16.35 14.71 -15.59
CA GLU A 176 -17.30 13.67 -15.18
C GLU A 176 -16.63 12.50 -14.43
N ASP A 177 -15.33 12.49 -14.23
CA ASP A 177 -14.67 11.47 -13.43
C ASP A 177 -14.92 11.72 -11.93
N SER A 178 -15.13 10.64 -11.17
CA SER A 178 -15.04 10.71 -9.72
C SER A 178 -13.57 10.88 -9.29
N VAL A 179 -13.39 11.33 -8.06
CA VAL A 179 -12.09 11.56 -7.41
C VAL A 179 -12.12 11.08 -5.97
N PRO A 180 -10.97 10.84 -5.31
CA PRO A 180 -10.96 10.40 -3.93
C PRO A 180 -11.59 11.48 -3.04
N ALA A 181 -12.46 11.09 -2.11
CA ALA A 181 -13.20 12.07 -1.33
C ALA A 181 -12.38 12.63 -0.16
N PHE A 182 -12.44 13.94 0.05
CA PHE A 182 -11.69 14.58 1.16
C PHE A 182 -12.25 14.13 2.52
N ILE A 183 -11.36 13.70 3.43
CA ILE A 183 -11.71 13.26 4.78
C ILE A 183 -11.25 14.28 5.82
N CYS A 184 -9.95 14.59 5.84
CA CYS A 184 -9.37 15.52 6.79
C CYS A 184 -8.02 16.04 6.31
N ALA A 185 -7.53 17.08 6.98
CA ALA A 185 -6.17 17.58 6.80
C ALA A 185 -5.54 17.87 8.16
N PHE A 186 -4.25 17.58 8.28
CA PHE A 186 -3.46 17.86 9.46
C PHE A 186 -2.29 18.78 9.08
N PRO A 187 -2.22 20.00 9.65
CA PRO A 187 -0.99 20.78 9.60
C PRO A 187 0.17 19.98 10.16
N PHE A 188 1.38 20.16 9.63
CA PHE A 188 2.58 19.49 10.14
C PHE A 188 2.80 19.80 11.63
N SER A 189 2.44 21.01 12.08
CA SER A 189 2.45 21.38 13.50
C SER A 189 1.63 20.44 14.38
N ASP A 190 0.47 20.00 13.88
CA ASP A 190 -0.44 19.13 14.63
C ASP A 190 0.07 17.70 14.62
N ILE A 191 0.66 17.26 13.50
CA ILE A 191 1.35 15.95 13.40
C ILE A 191 2.46 15.83 14.44
N PHE A 192 3.25 16.89 14.67
CA PHE A 192 4.30 16.87 15.71
C PHE A 192 3.78 16.75 17.14
N LEU A 193 2.48 17.03 17.37
CA LEU A 193 1.84 16.96 18.67
C LEU A 193 1.08 15.65 18.90
N MET A 194 0.90 14.83 17.87
CA MET A 194 0.29 13.50 18.00
C MET A 194 1.24 12.55 18.71
N THR A 195 0.69 11.63 19.50
CA THR A 195 1.50 10.72 20.34
C THR A 195 2.19 9.65 19.52
N ASP A 196 1.49 9.06 18.56
CA ASP A 196 1.95 7.95 17.73
C ASP A 196 1.05 7.77 16.49
N GLY A 197 1.30 6.69 15.74
CA GLY A 197 0.54 6.38 14.53
C GLY A 197 -0.88 5.89 14.80
N GLU A 198 -1.19 5.42 16.00
CA GLU A 198 -2.54 4.97 16.39
C GLU A 198 -3.43 6.20 16.62
N ASP A 199 -2.93 7.21 17.36
CA ASP A 199 -3.62 8.51 17.50
C ASP A 199 -3.86 9.17 16.12
N PHE A 200 -2.91 9.06 15.19
CA PHE A 200 -3.13 9.51 13.81
C PHE A 200 -4.26 8.73 13.12
N ALA A 201 -4.23 7.39 13.17
CA ALA A 201 -5.22 6.54 12.51
C ALA A 201 -6.64 6.77 13.09
N ASP A 202 -6.76 6.81 14.41
CA ASP A 202 -8.03 7.07 15.12
C ASP A 202 -8.66 8.40 14.70
N ARG A 203 -7.85 9.45 14.58
CA ARG A 203 -8.34 10.76 14.12
C ARG A 203 -8.82 10.72 12.67
N VAL A 204 -8.13 9.97 11.79
CA VAL A 204 -8.56 9.79 10.40
C VAL A 204 -9.87 9.00 10.35
N TYR A 205 -9.98 7.88 11.06
CA TYR A 205 -11.19 7.07 11.07
C TYR A 205 -12.38 7.81 11.68
N THR A 206 -12.16 8.55 12.77
CA THR A 206 -13.19 9.42 13.35
C THR A 206 -13.69 10.46 12.33
N ALA A 207 -12.77 11.07 11.56
CA ALA A 207 -13.15 12.01 10.50
C ALA A 207 -13.91 11.33 9.35
N LEU A 208 -13.51 10.11 8.97
CA LEU A 208 -14.18 9.31 7.95
C LEU A 208 -15.61 8.96 8.36
N GLU A 209 -15.83 8.47 9.57
CA GLU A 209 -17.16 8.16 10.09
C GLU A 209 -18.06 9.40 10.11
N ASN A 210 -17.55 10.53 10.58
CA ASN A 210 -18.30 11.79 10.58
C ASN A 210 -18.67 12.22 9.16
N THR A 211 -17.77 12.03 8.19
CA THR A 211 -18.02 12.31 6.78
C THR A 211 -19.12 11.41 6.22
N ARG A 212 -19.05 10.10 6.47
CA ARG A 212 -20.09 9.13 6.06
C ARG A 212 -21.47 9.47 6.65
N ARG A 213 -21.52 9.75 7.95
CA ARG A 213 -22.74 10.19 8.65
C ARG A 213 -23.34 11.45 8.03
N SER A 214 -22.50 12.43 7.68
CA SER A 214 -22.95 13.68 7.06
C SER A 214 -23.48 13.50 5.63
N ARG A 215 -22.98 12.51 4.89
CA ARG A 215 -23.43 12.15 3.54
C ARG A 215 -24.67 11.27 3.51
N GLY A 216 -25.03 10.66 4.64
CA GLY A 216 -26.15 9.73 4.73
C GLY A 216 -25.83 8.34 4.19
N ASP A 217 -24.55 8.01 4.00
CA ASP A 217 -24.07 6.68 3.63
C ASP A 217 -24.10 5.78 4.87
N TRP A 218 -25.29 5.41 5.32
CA TRP A 218 -25.47 4.34 6.31
C TRP A 218 -25.57 3.03 5.55
N TYR A 219 -24.50 2.22 5.63
CA TYR A 219 -24.68 0.78 5.53
C TYR A 219 -25.38 0.39 6.84
N GLU A 220 -26.62 -0.10 6.75
CA GLU A 220 -27.21 -0.88 7.83
C GLU A 220 -26.29 -2.11 7.96
N ASP A 221 -25.41 -2.12 8.95
CA ASP A 221 -24.76 -3.35 9.41
C ASP A 221 -25.89 -4.22 9.99
N ASP A 222 -26.59 -4.94 9.12
CA ASP A 222 -27.48 -6.06 9.45
C ASP A 222 -26.60 -7.22 9.93
N ASP A 223 -25.99 -7.09 11.11
CA ASP A 223 -25.38 -8.20 11.85
C ASP A 223 -25.60 -7.99 13.36
N ASP A 224 -26.85 -7.76 13.76
CA ASP A 224 -27.34 -8.16 15.08
C ASP A 224 -27.66 -9.66 15.02
N ASP A 225 -26.63 -10.50 14.92
CA ASP A 225 -26.75 -11.90 15.34
C ASP A 225 -26.75 -11.90 16.88
N GLU A 226 -27.95 -11.76 17.45
CA GLU A 226 -28.26 -12.12 18.84
C GLU A 226 -27.80 -13.56 19.09
N TRP A 227 -26.62 -13.72 19.69
CA TRP A 227 -26.20 -14.97 20.30
C TRP A 227 -27.11 -15.22 21.51
N GLU A 228 -28.22 -15.94 21.30
CA GLU A 228 -28.95 -16.58 22.37
C GLU A 228 -28.02 -17.61 23.05
N GLU A 229 -27.55 -17.28 24.25
CA GLU A 229 -26.96 -18.24 25.17
C GLU A 229 -28.03 -19.28 25.54
N GLU A 230 -28.04 -20.42 24.86
CA GLU A 230 -28.77 -21.60 25.35
C GLU A 230 -28.05 -22.12 26.61
N GLU A 231 -28.56 -21.71 27.79
CA GLU A 231 -28.28 -22.37 29.07
C GLU A 231 -28.81 -23.82 29.02
N GLU A 232 -27.90 -24.79 28.80
CA GLU A 232 -28.23 -26.20 29.05
C GLU A 232 -28.41 -26.45 30.55
N VAL A 233 -29.68 -26.53 30.95
CA VAL A 233 -30.13 -26.97 32.26
C VAL A 233 -29.93 -28.47 32.39
N ALA A 234 -29.10 -28.86 33.36
CA ALA A 234 -28.88 -30.25 33.77
C ALA A 234 -30.20 -30.97 34.14
N SER A 235 -30.41 -32.16 33.58
CA SER A 235 -31.30 -33.17 34.16
C SER A 235 -30.63 -34.54 34.18
N GLU A 236 -30.38 -35.03 35.39
CA GLU A 236 -30.00 -36.41 35.72
C GLU A 236 -31.11 -37.39 35.33
N GLY A 237 -30.74 -38.60 34.86
CA GLY A 237 -31.73 -39.66 34.66
C GLY A 237 -31.25 -40.97 34.00
N GLY A 238 -30.37 -41.70 34.69
CA GLY A 238 -30.51 -43.15 34.96
C GLY A 238 -30.61 -44.22 33.85
N MET A 239 -29.79 -45.27 34.04
CA MET A 239 -29.98 -46.70 33.70
C MET A 239 -29.97 -47.14 32.23
N ASP A 240 -29.55 -48.34 31.85
CA ASP A 240 -28.60 -49.34 32.33
C ASP A 240 -28.64 -50.49 31.29
N VAL A 241 -27.52 -51.22 31.16
CA VAL A 241 -27.30 -52.59 30.64
C VAL A 241 -27.45 -53.00 29.15
N ASP A 242 -26.37 -53.67 28.72
CA ASP A 242 -26.28 -55.02 28.08
C ASP A 242 -25.89 -55.17 26.59
N LYS A 243 -24.59 -55.47 26.41
CA LYS A 243 -23.95 -56.67 25.81
C LYS A 243 -24.24 -57.15 24.36
N HIS A 244 -23.18 -57.81 23.85
CA HIS A 244 -23.04 -58.69 22.68
C HIS A 244 -22.80 -57.97 21.34
N ASP A 245 -21.95 -58.42 20.42
CA ASP A 245 -20.92 -59.47 20.38
C ASP A 245 -20.13 -59.27 19.07
N GLU A 246 -18.92 -59.82 19.05
CA GLU A 246 -18.14 -60.39 17.93
C GLU A 246 -18.33 -59.97 16.45
N GLY A 247 -17.21 -59.83 15.73
CA GLY A 247 -17.19 -60.21 14.30
C GLY A 247 -16.08 -59.64 13.42
N GLN A 248 -14.91 -60.29 13.46
CA GLN A 248 -13.89 -60.50 12.42
C GLN A 248 -14.06 -59.88 11.02
N ALA A 249 -12.95 -59.35 10.48
CA ALA A 249 -12.56 -59.60 9.08
C ALA A 249 -11.03 -59.73 8.97
N VAL A 250 -10.62 -60.88 8.44
CA VAL A 250 -9.27 -61.36 8.15
C VAL A 250 -9.00 -61.26 6.64
N ASP A 251 -7.72 -61.12 6.27
CA ASP A 251 -7.05 -61.72 5.11
C ASP A 251 -7.53 -61.34 3.68
N ALA A 252 -6.72 -61.33 2.61
CA ALA A 252 -5.31 -61.62 2.37
C ALA A 252 -4.97 -61.21 0.90
N ALA A 253 -3.66 -61.12 0.64
CA ALA A 253 -2.94 -61.42 -0.62
C ALA A 253 -3.37 -60.67 -1.92
N GLY A 254 -2.49 -60.02 -2.67
CA GLY A 254 -1.09 -60.33 -2.95
C GLY A 254 -0.96 -60.71 -4.43
N HIS A 255 -0.06 -60.07 -5.18
CA HIS A 255 0.76 -60.72 -6.20
C HIS A 255 1.92 -59.79 -6.59
N GLN A 256 3.12 -60.37 -6.48
CA GLN A 256 4.38 -59.89 -7.03
C GLN A 256 4.32 -60.01 -8.55
N ASP A 257 5.10 -59.19 -9.25
CA ASP A 257 6.02 -59.72 -10.25
C ASP A 257 7.25 -58.81 -10.37
N GLN A 258 8.40 -59.48 -10.28
CA GLN A 258 9.72 -58.97 -10.59
C GLN A 258 9.87 -58.98 -12.12
N ASP A 259 10.67 -58.09 -12.68
CA ASP A 259 11.86 -58.56 -13.39
C ASP A 259 12.87 -57.44 -13.62
N GLN A 260 14.12 -57.86 -13.42
CA GLN A 260 15.35 -57.11 -13.54
C GLN A 260 15.79 -57.13 -15.00
N ASP A 261 16.42 -56.06 -15.46
CA ASP A 261 17.58 -56.16 -16.35
C ASP A 261 18.43 -54.89 -16.18
N ALA A 262 19.56 -55.08 -15.50
CA ALA A 262 20.65 -54.11 -15.41
C ALA A 262 21.81 -54.65 -16.25
N ASP A 263 21.98 -54.02 -17.41
CA ASP A 263 23.09 -54.16 -18.33
C ASP A 263 24.28 -53.35 -17.82
N MET A 264 25.43 -53.99 -17.54
CA MET A 264 26.78 -53.44 -17.73
C MET A 264 27.84 -54.54 -17.59
N SER A 265 28.53 -54.83 -18.72
CA SER A 265 29.91 -55.35 -18.86
C SER A 265 30.22 -56.80 -18.44
#